data_AF-A0A075AQR5-F1
#
_entry.id   AF-A0A075AQR5-F1
#
_cell.length_a   1.000
_cell.length_b   1.000
_cell.length_c   1.000
_cell.angle_alpha   90.00
_cell.angle_beta   90.00
_cell.angle_gamma   90.00
#
_symmetry.space_group_name_H-M   'P 1'
#
loop_
_entity.id
_entity.type
_entity.pdbx_description
1 polymer ?
#
loop_
_entity_poly.entity_id
_entity_poly.type
_entity_poly.pdbx_seq_one_letter_code
_entity_poly.pdbx_strand_id
1 'polypeptide(L)'
;MNDKKRARTDEELSPEPPKSPKKQGKRKVLYPLLKDYIPTNDLVLTVSDFLFHFMTIENIEIEAKIGHLIDNKTHQRIKPNVATDCGINNLFIQSSGYR
;
A
#
# COMPACT_ATOMS: atom_id res chain seq x y z
N MET A 1 54.48 -40.93 -32.81
CA MET A 1 55.21 -40.91 -31.53
C MET A 1 55.44 -39.46 -31.15
N ASN A 2 54.92 -39.05 -29.99
CA ASN A 2 55.13 -37.75 -29.38
C ASN A 2 56.60 -37.58 -28.95
N ASP A 3 57.13 -36.35 -28.97
CA ASP A 3 57.43 -35.62 -27.73
C ASP A 3 58.05 -34.23 -27.96
N LYS A 4 57.50 -33.23 -27.24
CA LYS A 4 58.18 -32.11 -26.54
C LYS A 4 58.95 -31.08 -27.41
N LYS A 5 58.86 -29.76 -27.24
CA LYS A 5 58.72 -28.94 -26.02
C LYS A 5 58.03 -27.60 -26.33
N ARG A 6 57.34 -27.12 -25.30
CA ARG A 6 56.79 -25.77 -25.12
C ARG A 6 57.88 -24.70 -25.18
N ALA A 7 57.52 -23.53 -25.67
CA ALA A 7 57.87 -22.25 -25.04
C ALA A 7 56.76 -21.24 -25.37
N ARG A 8 56.01 -20.86 -24.34
CA ARG A 8 55.17 -19.66 -24.30
C ARG A 8 56.10 -18.45 -24.23
N THR A 9 55.77 -17.39 -24.94
CA THR A 9 56.25 -16.06 -24.58
C THR A 9 55.01 -15.18 -24.48
N ASP A 10 54.84 -14.63 -23.29
CA ASP A 10 53.65 -13.96 -22.81
C ASP A 10 53.47 -12.62 -23.55
N GLU A 11 52.39 -12.50 -24.33
CA GLU A 11 51.92 -11.19 -24.76
C GLU A 11 51.24 -10.51 -23.56
N GLU A 12 51.81 -9.37 -23.19
CA GLU A 12 51.41 -8.52 -22.08
C GLU A 12 49.92 -8.19 -22.13
N LEU A 13 49.20 -8.67 -21.10
CA LEU A 13 47.85 -8.23 -20.79
C LEU A 13 47.91 -6.77 -20.33
N SER A 14 47.78 -5.83 -21.26
CA SER A 14 47.57 -4.41 -20.94
C SER A 14 46.27 -4.26 -20.13
N PRO A 15 46.29 -3.71 -18.91
CA PRO A 15 45.07 -3.46 -18.16
C PRO A 15 44.37 -2.23 -18.76
N GLU A 16 43.27 -2.44 -19.48
CA GLU A 16 42.34 -1.34 -19.81
C GLU A 16 41.97 -0.60 -18.51
N PRO A 17 42.05 0.74 -18.46
CA PRO A 17 41.60 1.48 -17.29
C PRO A 17 40.10 1.21 -17.09
N PRO A 18 39.64 1.05 -15.84
CA PRO A 18 38.24 0.72 -15.57
C PRO A 18 37.35 1.81 -16.18
N LYS A 19 36.44 1.39 -17.08
CA LYS A 19 35.37 2.25 -17.61
C LYS A 19 34.68 2.92 -16.42
N SER A 20 34.84 4.23 -16.32
CA SER A 20 34.25 5.07 -15.28
C SER A 20 32.79 4.66 -15.01
N PRO A 21 32.37 4.54 -13.74
CA PRO A 21 31.03 4.07 -13.41
C PRO A 21 30.01 4.96 -14.12
N LYS A 22 29.17 4.35 -14.97
CA LYS A 22 28.01 5.01 -15.56
C LYS A 22 27.27 5.71 -14.43
N LYS A 23 27.18 7.05 -14.49
CA LYS A 23 26.43 7.87 -13.53
C LYS A 23 25.07 7.21 -13.32
N GLN A 24 24.89 6.53 -12.20
CA GLN A 24 23.60 5.99 -11.79
C GLN A 24 22.67 7.20 -11.74
N GLY A 25 21.66 7.21 -12.61
CA GLY A 25 20.68 8.28 -12.64
C GLY A 25 20.17 8.49 -11.21
N LYS A 26 20.27 9.72 -10.70
CA LYS A 26 19.75 10.08 -9.38
C LYS A 26 18.31 9.58 -9.30
N ARG A 27 18.04 8.59 -8.45
CA ARG A 27 16.68 8.10 -8.18
C ARG A 27 15.88 9.32 -7.73
N LYS A 28 14.88 9.73 -8.51
CA LYS A 28 13.98 10.83 -8.11
C LYS A 28 13.29 10.37 -6.83
N VAL A 29 13.71 10.93 -5.70
CA VAL A 29 12.99 10.80 -4.44
C VAL A 29 11.69 11.54 -4.66
N LEU A 30 10.60 10.79 -4.82
CA LEU A 30 9.27 11.36 -4.84
C LEU A 30 9.00 11.80 -3.40
N TYR A 31 9.08 13.11 -3.16
CA TYR A 31 8.62 13.68 -1.92
C TYR A 31 7.08 13.65 -1.94
N PRO A 32 6.41 13.17 -0.88
CA PRO A 32 4.99 13.39 -0.73
C PRO A 32 4.70 14.91 -0.78
N LEU A 33 3.56 15.24 -1.38
CA LEU A 33 3.05 16.57 -1.68
C LEU A 33 3.42 17.64 -0.62
N LEU A 34 3.93 18.80 -1.06
CA LEU A 34 4.33 19.99 -0.26
C LEU A 34 4.90 19.69 1.15
N LYS A 35 6.24 19.75 1.28
CA LYS A 35 7.02 19.74 2.55
C LYS A 35 6.45 18.85 3.67
N ASP A 36 7.00 17.65 3.77
CA ASP A 36 6.94 16.76 4.94
C ASP A 36 5.54 16.35 5.44
N TYR A 37 4.47 16.70 4.71
CA TYR A 37 3.11 16.31 5.05
C TYR A 37 2.63 15.13 4.20
N ILE A 38 2.10 14.11 4.86
CA ILE A 38 1.42 12.98 4.20
C ILE A 38 -0.05 13.07 4.59
N PRO A 39 -0.95 13.45 3.66
CA PRO A 39 -2.38 13.45 3.95
C PRO A 39 -2.84 12.04 4.31
N THR A 40 -3.66 11.95 5.35
CA THR A 40 -4.24 10.69 5.82
C THR A 40 -5.45 10.32 4.96
N ASN A 41 -5.71 9.01 4.82
CA ASN A 41 -6.87 8.49 4.10
C ASN A 41 -8.17 8.92 4.80
N ASP A 42 -9.18 9.32 4.02
CA ASP A 42 -10.48 9.78 4.50
C ASP A 42 -11.22 8.76 5.39
N LEU A 43 -11.09 7.46 5.07
CA LEU A 43 -11.63 6.38 5.90
C LEU A 43 -10.96 6.32 7.27
N VAL A 44 -9.64 6.54 7.32
CA VAL A 44 -8.88 6.55 8.57
C VAL A 44 -9.30 7.73 9.43
N LEU A 45 -9.49 8.91 8.83
CA LEU A 45 -10.00 10.08 9.54
C LEU A 45 -11.40 9.81 10.12
N THR A 46 -12.31 9.30 9.30
CA THR A 46 -13.70 9.01 9.71
C THR A 46 -13.76 8.00 10.85
N VAL A 47 -12.99 6.91 10.75
CA VAL A 47 -12.93 5.90 11.82
C VAL A 47 -12.28 6.47 13.07
N SER A 48 -11.24 7.29 12.95
CA SER A 48 -10.58 7.92 14.10
C SER A 48 -11.53 8.85 14.85
N ASP A 49 -12.31 9.66 14.14
CA ASP A 49 -13.31 10.55 14.73
C ASP A 49 -14.42 9.75 15.43
N PHE A 50 -14.88 8.65 14.82
CA PHE A 50 -15.83 7.73 15.45
C PHE A 50 -15.27 7.16 16.75
N LEU A 51 -14.05 6.62 16.73
CA LEU A 51 -13.43 6.03 17.92
C LEU A 51 -13.23 7.07 19.03
N PHE A 52 -12.78 8.27 18.66
CA PHE A 52 -12.57 9.37 19.60
C PHE A 52 -13.85 9.71 20.36
N HIS A 53 -15.00 9.69 19.70
CA HIS A 53 -16.29 9.97 20.32
C HIS A 53 -16.65 9.01 21.47
N PHE A 54 -16.21 7.76 21.40
CA PHE A 54 -16.58 6.71 22.36
C PHE A 54 -15.50 6.42 23.42
N MET A 55 -14.35 7.11 23.39
CA MET A 55 -13.25 6.82 24.32
C MET A 55 -13.56 7.07 25.79
N THR A 56 -14.59 7.87 26.11
CA THR A 56 -14.97 8.17 27.49
C THR A 56 -15.93 7.15 28.10
N ILE A 57 -16.38 6.15 27.33
CA ILE A 57 -17.33 5.15 27.81
C ILE A 57 -16.57 4.02 28.53
N GLU A 58 -16.91 3.78 29.80
CA GLU A 58 -16.36 2.65 30.55
C GLU A 58 -16.88 1.32 30.02
N ASN A 59 -16.01 0.30 30.01
CA ASN A 59 -16.32 -1.07 29.57
C ASN A 59 -16.80 -1.18 28.11
N ILE A 60 -16.29 -0.33 27.22
CA ILE A 60 -16.60 -0.42 25.79
C ILE A 60 -15.81 -1.55 25.11
N GLU A 61 -16.50 -2.31 24.26
CA GLU A 61 -15.89 -3.24 23.31
C GLU A 61 -15.98 -2.66 21.91
N ILE A 62 -14.85 -2.62 21.20
CA ILE A 62 -14.76 -2.15 19.83
C ILE A 62 -14.17 -3.28 18.99
N GLU A 63 -14.92 -3.74 18.00
CA GLU A 63 -14.54 -4.84 17.14
C GLU A 63 -14.87 -4.55 15.67
N ALA A 64 -14.10 -5.17 14.77
CA ALA A 64 -14.36 -5.14 13.34
C ALA A 64 -14.75 -6.56 12.87
N LYS A 65 -15.95 -6.70 12.31
CA LYS A 65 -16.48 -7.98 11.81
C LYS A 65 -16.44 -8.03 10.29
N ILE A 66 -16.09 -9.19 9.76
CA ILE A 66 -16.13 -9.46 8.31
C ILE A 66 -17.49 -10.06 7.98
N GLY A 67 -18.13 -9.54 6.94
CA GLY A 67 -19.44 -10.03 6.50
C GLY A 67 -19.91 -9.37 5.21
N HIS A 68 -21.20 -9.56 4.91
CA HIS A 68 -21.87 -8.92 3.78
C HIS A 68 -22.94 -7.96 4.28
N LEU A 69 -22.92 -6.73 3.77
CA LEU A 69 -24.02 -5.80 3.97
C LEU A 69 -25.14 -6.15 2.99
N ILE A 70 -26.32 -6.45 3.53
CA ILE A 70 -27.50 -6.91 2.80
C ILE A 70 -28.52 -5.77 2.72
N ASP A 71 -29.08 -5.55 1.53
CA ASP A 71 -30.22 -4.64 1.35
C ASP A 71 -31.49 -5.30 1.88
N ASN A 72 -32.19 -4.63 2.79
CA ASN A 72 -33.42 -5.13 3.41
C ASN A 72 -34.58 -5.30 2.43
N LYS A 73 -34.59 -4.61 1.27
CA LYS A 73 -35.67 -4.72 0.28
C LYS A 73 -35.45 -5.88 -0.69
N THR A 74 -34.22 -6.03 -1.17
CA THR A 74 -33.89 -7.04 -2.18
C THR A 74 -33.36 -8.34 -1.57
N HIS A 75 -33.01 -8.33 -0.28
CA HIS A 75 -32.33 -9.42 0.42
C HIS A 75 -31.04 -9.89 -0.26
N GLN A 76 -30.40 -9.00 -1.03
CA GLN A 76 -29.15 -9.26 -1.73
C GLN A 76 -28.03 -8.40 -1.16
N ARG A 77 -26.78 -8.81 -1.40
CA ARG A 77 -25.61 -8.01 -1.08
C ARG A 77 -25.70 -6.66 -1.80
N ILE A 78 -25.47 -5.57 -1.07
CA ILE A 78 -25.49 -4.22 -1.65
C ILE A 78 -24.43 -4.09 -2.75
N LYS A 79 -24.75 -3.30 -3.78
CA LYS A 79 -23.84 -2.95 -4.88
C LYS A 79 -23.77 -1.43 -5.03
N PRO A 80 -23.03 -0.74 -4.14
CA PRO A 80 -22.85 0.69 -4.26
C PRO A 80 -22.07 1.03 -5.53
N ASN A 81 -22.39 2.16 -6.16
CA ASN A 81 -21.68 2.64 -7.36
C ASN A 81 -20.36 3.32 -6.97
N VAL A 82 -19.45 2.56 -6.38
CA VAL A 82 -18.13 2.99 -5.91
C VAL A 82 -17.10 1.93 -6.28
N ALA A 83 -15.86 2.35 -6.51
CA ALA A 83 -14.77 1.46 -6.94
C ALA A 83 -13.81 1.09 -5.80
N THR A 84 -13.90 1.75 -4.65
CA THR A 84 -13.00 1.60 -3.51
C THR A 84 -13.78 1.58 -2.21
N ASP A 85 -13.12 1.16 -1.14
CA ASP A 85 -13.68 1.21 0.21
C ASP A 85 -14.11 2.64 0.57
N CYS A 86 -15.29 2.74 1.17
CA CYS A 86 -15.89 4.01 1.57
C CYS A 86 -16.74 3.82 2.83
N GLY A 87 -16.81 4.87 3.66
CA GLY A 87 -17.78 4.92 4.75
C GLY A 87 -19.20 4.96 4.19
N ILE A 88 -20.11 4.16 4.75
CA ILE A 88 -21.54 4.20 4.40
C ILE A 88 -22.26 5.04 5.45
N ASN A 89 -22.86 6.15 5.02
CA ASN A 89 -23.63 7.01 5.92
C ASN A 89 -25.00 6.40 6.25
N ASN A 90 -25.41 6.48 7.52
CA ASN A 90 -26.67 5.93 8.05
C ASN A 90 -27.94 6.45 7.36
N LEU A 91 -27.88 7.56 6.61
CA LEU A 91 -29.00 8.03 5.79
C LEU A 91 -29.45 7.01 4.73
N PHE A 92 -28.57 6.07 4.33
CA PHE A 92 -28.89 5.02 3.36
C PHE A 92 -29.27 3.68 4.00
N ILE A 93 -29.02 3.53 5.30
CA ILE A 93 -29.40 2.35 6.08
C ILE A 93 -30.59 2.77 6.94
N GLN A 94 -31.76 2.94 6.31
CA GLN A 94 -33.00 2.93 7.07
C GLN A 94 -33.14 1.54 7.69
N SER A 95 -32.71 1.41 8.95
CA SER A 95 -33.02 0.28 9.80
C SER A 95 -34.53 0.19 9.92
N SER A 96 -35.14 -0.67 9.13
CA SER A 96 -36.47 -1.19 9.39
C SER A 96 -36.43 -1.92 10.73
N GLY A 97 -36.87 -1.24 11.79
CA GLY A 97 -37.46 -1.82 12.99
C GLY A 97 -36.50 -2.48 13.98
N TYR A 98 -36.25 -1.79 15.09
CA TYR A 98 -36.55 -2.37 16.40
C TYR A 98 -37.35 -1.30 17.18
N ARG A 99 -38.60 -1.64 17.50
CA ARG A 99 -39.37 -1.05 18.60
C ARG A 99 -39.00 -1.81 19.87
#